data_AF-A0A6I2U8V1-F1
#
_entry.id   AF-A0A6I2U8V1-F1
#
_cell.length_a   1.000
_cell.length_b   1.000
_cell.length_c   1.000
_cell.angle_alpha   90.00
_cell.angle_beta   90.00
_cell.angle_gamma   90.00
#
_symmetry.space_group_name_H-M   'P 1'
#
loop_
_entity.id
_entity.type
_entity.pdbx_description
1 polymer ?
#
loop_
_entity_poly.entity_id
_entity_poly.type
_entity_poly.pdbx_seq_one_letter_code
_entity_poly.pdbx_strand_id
1 'polypeptide(L)' 'MLVVGIREMEEGVVSVCTRKNEDLGTMPLVTFTAKLREEVDTRAR' A
#
# COMPACT_ATOMS: atom_id res chain seq x y z
N MET A 1 -7.69 -1.50 1.11
CA MET A 1 -8.11 -0.09 1.21
C MET A 1 -6.85 0.68 1.54
N LEU A 2 -6.55 1.72 0.77
CA LEU A 2 -5.43 2.61 1.07
C LEU A 2 -5.96 3.74 1.93
N VAL A 3 -5.31 3.96 3.08
CA VAL A 3 -5.54 5.11 3.93
C VAL A 3 -4.31 6.00 3.78
N VAL A 4 -4.54 7.21 3.28
CA VAL A 4 -3.51 8.24 3.11
C VAL A 4 -4.02 9.47 3.84
N GLY A 5 -3.45 9.76 5.00
CA GLY A 5 -3.67 10.99 5.72
C GLY A 5 -2.54 11.99 5.44
N ILE A 6 -2.61 13.14 6.12
CA ILE A 6 -1.65 14.24 5.98
C ILE A 6 -0.24 13.78 6.43
N ARG A 7 -0.16 13.03 7.54
CA ARG A 7 1.10 12.49 8.06
C ARG A 7 1.75 11.53 7.07
N GLU A 8 0.97 10.64 6.48
CA GLU A 8 1.45 9.67 5.51
C GLU A 8 1.99 10.37 4.25
N MET A 9 1.33 11.47 3.85
CA MET A 9 1.74 12.27 2.70
C MET A 9 3.04 13.04 2.94
N GLU A 10 3.26 13.55 4.17
CA GLU A 10 4.51 14.21 4.55
C GLU A 10 5.70 13.23 4.62
N GLU A 11 5.47 12.00 5.09
CA GLU A 11 6.51 10.98 5.19
C GLU A 11 6.67 10.14 3.90
N GLY A 12 5.79 10.31 2.90
CA GLY A 12 5.82 9.54 1.66
C GLY A 12 5.46 8.05 1.84
N VAL A 13 4.71 7.75 2.89
CA VAL A 13 4.26 6.40 3.24
C VAL A 13 2.77 6.24 2.95
N VAL A 14 2.29 5.01 2.93
CA VAL A 14 0.88 4.67 2.78
C VAL A 14 0.50 3.59 3.78
N SER A 15 -0.67 3.74 4.41
CA SER A 15 -1.22 2.70 5.29
C SER A 15 -2.16 1.79 4.49
N VAL A 16 -1.92 0.49 4.58
CA VAL A 16 -2.68 -0.52 3.83
C VAL A 16 -3.54 -1.31 4.82
N CYS A 17 -4.85 -1.27 4.63
CA CYS A 17 -5.78 -2.05 5.46
C CYS A 17 -6.61 -3.00 4.58
N THR A 18 -6.97 -4.18 5.07
CA THR A 18 -7.89 -5.08 4.39
C THR A 18 -9.32 -4.52 4.42
N ARG A 19 -10.21 -5.06 3.57
CA ARG A 19 -11.65 -4.75 3.61
C ARG A 19 -12.32 -5.15 4.95
N LYS A 20 -11.63 -5.94 5.79
CA LYS A 20 -12.10 -6.37 7.12
C LYS A 20 -11.56 -5.49 8.26
N ASN A 21 -10.96 -4.33 7.96
CA ASN A 21 -10.26 -3.46 8.92
C ASN A 21 -9.05 -4.13 9.58
N GLU A 22 -8.41 -5.08 8.91
CA GLU A 22 -7.15 -5.66 9.36
C GLU A 22 -6.01 -4.78 8.82
N ASP A 23 -5.19 -4.23 9.71
CA ASP A 23 -4.09 -3.35 9.33
C ASP A 23 -2.88 -4.17 8.86
N LEU A 24 -2.43 -3.95 7.61
CA LEU A 24 -1.19 -4.53 7.10
C LEU A 24 0.03 -3.64 7.40
N GLY A 25 -0.19 -2.50 8.07
CA GLY A 25 0.84 -1.53 8.42
C GLY A 25 1.06 -0.45 7.36
N THR A 26 2.01 0.41 7.70
CA THR A 26 2.44 1.53 6.88
C THR A 26 3.71 1.16 6.11
N MET A 27 3.78 1.48 4.83
CA MET A 27 4.97 1.25 4.01
C MET A 27 5.20 2.39 3.02
N PRO A 28 6.43 2.62 2.53
CA PRO A 28 6.69 3.64 1.53
C PRO A 28 5.83 3.44 0.28
N LEU A 29 5.32 4.52 -0.30
CA LEU A 29 4.50 4.48 -1.52
C LEU A 29 5.23 3.73 -2.65
N VAL A 30 6.52 3.99 -2.80
CA VAL A 30 7.38 3.35 -3.82
C VAL A 30 7.46 1.84 -3.65
N THR A 31 7.55 1.36 -2.41
CA THR A 31 7.59 -0.06 -2.07
C THR A 31 6.22 -0.71 -2.33
N PHE A 32 5.14 -0.01 -1.98
CA PHE A 32 3.79 -0.48 -2.23
C PHE A 32 3.50 -0.60 -3.73
N THR A 33 3.86 0.40 -4.54
CA THR A 33 3.69 0.38 -6.00
C THR A 33 4.51 -0.72 -6.66
N ALA A 34 5.74 -0.96 -6.21
CA ALA A 34 6.57 -2.06 -6.70
C ALA A 34 5.92 -3.42 -6.44
N LYS A 35 5.45 -3.66 -5.20
CA LYS A 35 4.74 -4.90 -4.84
C LYS A 35 3.44 -5.09 -5.61
N LEU A 36 2.67 -4.02 -5.82
CA LEU A 36 1.45 -4.06 -6.62
C LEU A 36 1.74 -4.45 -8.07
N ARG A 37 2.79 -3.88 -8.65
CA ARG A 37 3.20 -4.18 -10.02
C ARG A 37 3.65 -5.62 -10.16
N GLU A 38 4.43 -6.12 -9.20
CA GLU A 38 4.84 -7.53 -9.12
C GLU A 38 3.63 -8.47 -8.99
N GLU A 39 2.68 -8.18 -8.10
CA GLU A 39 1.45 -8.97 -7.96
C GLU A 39 0.58 -8.94 -9.23
N VAL A 40 0.50 -7.80 -9.92
CA VAL A 40 -0.21 -7.70 -11.20
C VAL A 40 0.49 -8.51 -12.27
N ASP A 41 1.81 -8.39 -12.42
CA ASP A 41 2.58 -9.12 -13.43
C ASP A 41 2.55 -10.64 -13.17
N THR A 42 2.53 -11.07 -11.91
CA THR A 42 2.47 -12.49 -11.53
C THR A 42 1.07 -13.10 -11.62
N ARG A 43 0.00 -12.32 -11.37
CA ARG A 43 -1.39 -12.78 -11.53
C ARG A 43 -1.96 -12.60 -12.94
N ALA A 44 -1.26 -11.88 -13.82
CA ALA A 44 -1.63 -11.75 -15.23
C ALA A 44 -1.26 -12.98 -16.09
N ARG A 45 -0.70 -14.04 -15.47
CA ARG A 45 -0.32 -15.28 -16.15
C ARG A 45 -1.29 -16.42 -15.90
#